data_AF-A0A256ZU21-F1
#
_entry.id   AF-A0A256ZU21-F1
#
_cell.length_a   1.000
_cell.length_b   1.000
_cell.length_c   1.000
_cell.angle_alpha   90.00
_cell.angle_beta   90.00
_cell.angle_gamma   90.00
#
_symmetry.space_group_name_H-M   'P 1'
#
loop_
_entity.id
_entity.type
_entity.pdbx_description
1 polymer ?
#
loop_
_entity_poly.entity_id
_entity_poly.type
_entity_poly.pdbx_seq_one_letter_code
_entity_poly.pdbx_strand_id
1 'polypeptide(L)'
;LFIKIFEKVAEDFGAEYLAQGTIAPDWIESGGGIRNRIKAHHNVGGLPEKMGLKLVEPLRDLYKDEVRNVGKALNIPKKIYTKQPFPGPGLAIRIVGEVTEEKVDIIREASFILEKEIEAAAEKGKIEIPWQYFAVLLPTKSVGVHGDVRAYGYTIVIRAVDSIDGMSAAYSKISHEILQKISTRITNVLKDKVTRVVYDITNKPPATIEFE
;
A
#
# COMPACT_ATOMS: atom_id res chain seq x y z
N LEU A 1 -0.75 -14.02 13.13
CA LEU A 1 -0.24 -13.21 14.27
C LEU A 1 -1.24 -12.15 14.68
N PHE A 2 -1.63 -11.23 13.78
CA PHE A 2 -2.63 -10.17 14.05
C PHE A 2 -3.86 -10.67 14.81
N ILE A 3 -4.53 -11.70 14.27
CA ILE A 3 -5.72 -12.34 14.87
C ILE A 3 -5.49 -12.74 16.33
N LYS A 4 -4.41 -13.48 16.62
CA LYS A 4 -4.11 -13.96 17.97
C LYS A 4 -3.92 -12.81 18.97
N ILE A 5 -3.29 -11.72 18.53
CA ILE A 5 -3.11 -10.53 19.37
C ILE A 5 -4.45 -9.81 19.55
N PHE A 6 -5.23 -9.68 18.47
CA PHE A 6 -6.54 -9.04 18.49
C PHE A 6 -7.51 -9.77 19.42
N GLU A 7 -7.60 -11.10 19.33
CA GLU A 7 -8.42 -11.94 20.20
C GLU A 7 -8.08 -11.73 21.67
N LYS A 8 -6.79 -11.79 22.02
CA LYS A 8 -6.34 -11.55 23.39
C LYS A 8 -6.77 -10.17 23.90
N VAL A 9 -6.60 -9.13 23.10
CA VAL A 9 -7.01 -7.77 23.48
C VAL A 9 -8.54 -7.66 23.62
N ALA A 10 -9.30 -8.33 22.75
CA ALA A 10 -10.76 -8.33 22.81
C ALA A 10 -11.28 -9.06 24.06
N GLU A 11 -10.67 -10.18 24.44
CA GLU A 11 -10.96 -10.91 25.67
C GLU A 11 -10.63 -10.07 26.91
N ASP A 12 -9.43 -9.49 26.97
CA ASP A 12 -8.98 -8.63 28.08
C ASP A 12 -9.89 -7.39 28.25
N PHE A 13 -10.44 -6.87 27.15
CA PHE A 13 -11.38 -5.74 27.14
C PHE A 13 -12.83 -6.16 27.49
N GLY A 14 -13.17 -7.45 27.40
CA GLY A 14 -14.55 -7.92 27.53
C GLY A 14 -15.45 -7.50 26.37
N ALA A 15 -14.92 -7.49 25.14
CA ALA A 15 -15.70 -7.11 23.96
C ALA A 15 -16.87 -8.07 23.69
N GLU A 16 -18.04 -7.52 23.38
CA GLU A 16 -19.21 -8.30 22.93
C GLU A 16 -19.48 -8.16 21.43
N TYR A 17 -19.03 -7.04 20.84
CA TYR A 17 -19.30 -6.67 19.46
C TYR A 17 -18.01 -6.42 18.69
N LEU A 18 -18.02 -6.78 17.41
CA LEU A 18 -16.97 -6.47 16.46
C LEU A 18 -17.54 -5.61 15.34
N ALA A 19 -17.12 -4.35 15.25
CA ALA A 19 -17.46 -3.50 14.12
C ALA A 19 -16.45 -3.68 12.98
N GLN A 20 -16.93 -3.97 11.76
CA GLN A 20 -16.09 -4.09 10.56
C GLN A 20 -16.50 -3.10 9.47
N GLY A 21 -15.50 -2.58 8.76
CA GLY A 21 -15.68 -1.66 7.63
C GLY A 21 -15.92 -2.36 6.29
N THR A 22 -16.53 -3.55 6.29
CA THR A 22 -16.88 -4.28 5.06
C THR A 22 -17.80 -3.43 4.19
N ILE A 23 -17.53 -3.40 2.87
CA ILE A 23 -18.31 -2.61 1.88
C ILE A 23 -18.93 -3.51 0.81
N ALA A 24 -19.81 -2.95 -0.02
CA ALA A 24 -20.56 -3.72 -1.01
C ALA A 24 -19.66 -4.57 -1.95
N PRO A 25 -18.58 -4.02 -2.54
CA PRO A 25 -17.66 -4.80 -3.35
C PRO A 25 -17.05 -6.02 -2.63
N ASP A 26 -16.74 -5.91 -1.34
CA ASP A 26 -16.08 -6.99 -0.58
C ASP A 26 -16.96 -8.25 -0.51
N TRP A 27 -18.25 -8.07 -0.18
CA TRP A 27 -19.13 -9.22 -0.02
C TRP A 27 -19.66 -9.74 -1.35
N ILE A 28 -19.83 -8.87 -2.36
CA ILE A 28 -20.17 -9.27 -3.73
C ILE A 28 -19.07 -10.18 -4.30
N GLU A 29 -17.80 -9.82 -4.09
CA GLU A 29 -16.64 -10.65 -4.48
C GLU A 29 -16.63 -12.00 -3.73
N SER A 30 -17.07 -12.02 -2.46
CA SER A 30 -17.07 -13.24 -1.63
C SER A 30 -18.29 -14.16 -1.80
N GLY A 31 -19.43 -13.64 -2.25
CA GLY A 31 -20.73 -14.34 -2.30
C GLY A 31 -21.10 -14.94 -3.66
N GLY A 32 -20.38 -14.59 -4.74
CA GLY A 32 -20.63 -15.12 -6.08
C GLY A 32 -20.01 -16.50 -6.29
N GLY A 33 -20.80 -17.57 -6.15
CA GLY A 33 -20.39 -18.98 -6.18
C GLY A 33 -19.73 -19.55 -7.45
N ILE A 34 -19.07 -18.75 -8.30
CA ILE A 34 -18.38 -19.21 -9.52
C ILE A 34 -16.96 -18.63 -9.67
N ARG A 35 -16.58 -17.58 -8.93
CA ARG A 35 -15.22 -17.02 -9.04
C ARG A 35 -14.37 -17.54 -7.90
N ASN A 36 -13.52 -18.51 -8.24
CA ASN A 36 -12.45 -19.06 -7.42
C ASN A 36 -11.86 -18.01 -6.47
N ARG A 37 -11.71 -18.43 -5.21
CA ARG A 37 -10.95 -17.93 -4.04
C ARG A 37 -9.74 -17.00 -4.32
N ILE A 38 -9.90 -15.93 -5.08
CA ILE A 38 -8.78 -15.05 -5.49
C ILE A 38 -8.44 -14.03 -4.39
N LYS A 39 -9.25 -13.87 -3.35
CA LYS A 39 -8.83 -13.13 -2.15
C LYS A 39 -9.40 -13.75 -0.87
N ALA A 40 -8.71 -14.73 -0.31
CA ALA A 40 -8.99 -15.25 1.04
C ALA A 40 -8.60 -14.27 2.17
N HIS A 41 -8.30 -13.00 1.87
CA HIS A 41 -7.70 -12.02 2.78
C HIS A 41 -8.50 -10.72 2.93
N HIS A 42 -9.76 -10.67 2.50
CA HIS A 42 -10.64 -9.58 2.93
C HIS A 42 -11.18 -9.83 4.34
N ASN A 43 -11.50 -8.72 5.02
CA ASN A 43 -11.72 -8.55 6.46
C ASN A 43 -12.56 -9.62 7.19
N VAL A 44 -13.33 -10.45 6.48
CA VAL A 44 -14.17 -11.51 7.06
C VAL A 44 -13.46 -12.89 7.10
N GLY A 45 -12.49 -13.14 6.21
CA GLY A 45 -11.87 -14.48 6.05
C GLY A 45 -10.70 -14.82 6.98
N GLY A 46 -10.20 -13.84 7.74
CA GLY A 46 -9.07 -14.05 8.66
C GLY A 46 -9.50 -14.29 10.11
N LEU A 47 -10.73 -13.96 10.47
CA LEU A 47 -11.17 -14.07 11.85
C LEU A 47 -11.52 -15.52 12.18
N PRO A 48 -11.11 -16.07 13.33
CA PRO A 48 -11.42 -17.44 13.70
C PRO A 48 -12.92 -17.65 13.73
N GLU A 49 -13.37 -18.82 13.26
CA GLU A 49 -14.80 -19.15 13.10
C GLU A 49 -15.63 -18.93 14.39
N LYS A 50 -14.97 -18.84 15.55
CA LYS A 50 -15.61 -18.64 16.86
C LYS A 50 -14.81 -17.69 17.76
N MET A 51 -14.76 -16.40 17.43
CA MET A 51 -14.29 -15.37 18.38
C MET A 51 -15.33 -15.01 19.47
N GLY A 52 -16.57 -15.51 19.38
CA GLY A 52 -17.63 -15.19 20.34
C GLY A 52 -18.17 -13.76 20.27
N LEU A 53 -17.69 -12.94 19.33
CA LEU A 53 -18.13 -11.55 19.13
C LEU A 53 -19.31 -11.47 18.14
N LYS A 54 -20.25 -10.56 18.41
CA LYS A 54 -21.35 -10.22 17.49
C LYS A 54 -20.87 -9.24 16.42
N LEU A 55 -20.93 -9.64 15.16
CA LEU A 55 -20.46 -8.83 14.03
C LEU A 55 -21.45 -7.69 13.69
N VAL A 56 -20.91 -6.49 13.45
CA VAL A 56 -21.66 -5.29 13.03
C VAL A 56 -20.95 -4.64 11.85
N GLU A 57 -21.62 -4.49 10.70
CA GLU A 57 -21.04 -3.97 9.46
C GLU A 57 -21.83 -2.77 8.92
N PRO A 58 -21.63 -1.57 9.48
CA PRO A 58 -22.45 -0.41 9.15
C PRO A 58 -22.25 0.14 7.72
N LEU A 59 -21.18 -0.28 7.03
CA LEU A 59 -20.84 0.17 5.68
C LEU A 59 -21.16 -0.87 4.59
N ARG A 60 -21.80 -1.99 4.97
CA ARG A 60 -21.95 -3.19 4.13
C ARG A 60 -22.57 -2.94 2.76
N ASP A 61 -23.50 -1.99 2.67
CA ASP A 61 -24.26 -1.70 1.44
C ASP A 61 -23.67 -0.54 0.62
N LEU A 62 -22.56 0.06 1.07
CA LEU A 62 -21.96 1.23 0.43
C LEU A 62 -20.85 0.86 -0.55
N TYR A 63 -20.72 1.63 -1.62
CA TYR A 63 -19.56 1.67 -2.50
C TYR A 63 -18.46 2.60 -1.96
N LYS A 64 -17.26 2.53 -2.56
CA LYS A 64 -16.06 3.20 -2.02
C LYS A 64 -16.19 4.73 -2.02
N ASP A 65 -16.81 5.29 -3.05
CA ASP A 65 -17.14 6.71 -3.18
C ASP A 65 -18.19 7.15 -2.16
N GLU A 66 -19.20 6.32 -1.90
CA GLU A 66 -20.20 6.57 -0.87
C GLU A 66 -19.59 6.57 0.54
N VAL A 67 -18.67 5.64 0.83
CA VAL A 67 -17.90 5.63 2.09
C VAL A 67 -17.07 6.92 2.26
N ARG A 68 -16.52 7.47 1.16
CA ARG A 68 -15.82 8.77 1.22
C ARG A 68 -16.78 9.91 1.54
N ASN A 69 -18.01 9.87 1.01
CA ASN A 69 -19.05 10.85 1.34
C ASN A 69 -19.47 10.76 2.82
N VAL A 70 -19.59 9.54 3.37
CA VAL A 70 -19.82 9.33 4.80
C VAL A 70 -18.67 9.91 5.63
N GLY A 71 -17.42 9.65 5.25
CA GLY A 71 -16.26 10.23 5.92
C GLY A 71 -16.27 11.77 5.92
N LYS A 72 -16.65 12.37 4.79
CA LYS A 72 -16.84 13.82 4.68
C LYS A 72 -17.94 14.34 5.60
N ALA A 73 -19.10 13.67 5.65
CA ALA A 73 -20.22 14.05 6.50
C ALA A 73 -19.89 13.94 8.00
N LEU A 74 -19.03 12.98 8.37
CA LEU A 74 -18.51 12.80 9.73
C LEU A 74 -17.35 13.75 10.10
N ASN A 75 -17.02 14.72 9.24
CA ASN A 75 -15.89 15.65 9.42
C ASN A 75 -14.52 14.96 9.58
N ILE A 76 -14.36 13.76 8.99
CA ILE A 76 -13.04 13.11 8.93
C ILE A 76 -12.14 13.96 8.03
N PRO A 77 -10.88 14.25 8.44
CA PRO A 77 -9.96 15.02 7.61
C PRO A 77 -9.84 14.46 6.19
N LYS A 78 -9.94 15.33 5.17
CA LYS A 78 -9.88 14.95 3.75
C LYS A 78 -8.74 13.99 3.43
N LYS A 79 -7.55 14.28 3.95
CA LYS A 79 -6.34 13.47 3.79
C LYS A 79 -6.47 12.00 4.23
N ILE A 80 -7.43 11.67 5.09
CA ILE A 80 -7.65 10.30 5.58
C ILE A 80 -8.55 9.54 4.60
N TYR A 81 -9.71 10.09 4.25
CA TYR A 81 -10.67 9.37 3.39
C TYR A 81 -10.29 9.39 1.90
N THR A 82 -9.40 10.29 1.47
CA THR A 82 -8.84 10.30 0.10
C THR A 82 -7.51 9.56 -0.02
N LYS A 83 -7.01 8.95 1.06
CA LYS A 83 -5.71 8.26 1.02
C LYS A 83 -5.77 7.05 0.08
N GLN A 84 -4.66 6.79 -0.61
CA GLN A 84 -4.49 5.58 -1.41
C GLN A 84 -4.70 4.31 -0.55
N PRO A 85 -5.12 3.19 -1.15
CA PRO A 85 -5.18 1.92 -0.42
C PRO A 85 -3.80 1.53 0.12
N PHE A 86 -3.79 0.89 1.28
CA PHE A 86 -2.59 0.33 1.89
C PHE A 86 -2.86 -1.13 2.30
N PRO A 87 -2.03 -2.10 1.87
CA PRO A 87 -2.29 -3.52 2.09
C PRO A 87 -2.20 -3.89 3.57
N GLY A 88 -2.95 -4.91 4.00
CA GLY A 88 -2.94 -5.39 5.39
C GLY A 88 -1.56 -5.79 5.92
N PRO A 89 -0.76 -6.57 5.17
CA PRO A 89 0.65 -6.86 5.52
C PRO A 89 1.58 -5.64 5.46
N GLY A 90 1.11 -4.51 4.93
CA GLY A 90 1.83 -3.24 4.86
C GLY A 90 3.14 -3.32 4.10
N LEU A 91 4.23 -2.87 4.73
CA LEU A 91 5.56 -2.82 4.12
C LEU A 91 6.15 -4.22 3.87
N ALA A 92 5.63 -5.27 4.49
CA ALA A 92 6.16 -6.63 4.34
C ALA A 92 6.09 -7.11 2.89
N ILE A 93 5.00 -6.81 2.16
CA ILE A 93 4.86 -7.17 0.74
C ILE A 93 5.52 -6.18 -0.22
N ARG A 94 6.17 -5.15 0.33
CA ARG A 94 6.98 -4.18 -0.42
C ARG A 94 8.47 -4.44 -0.27
N ILE A 95 8.85 -5.51 0.43
CA ILE A 95 10.22 -6.00 0.54
C ILE A 95 10.22 -7.36 -0.12
N VAL A 96 10.84 -7.47 -1.28
CA VAL A 96 10.91 -8.75 -2.00
C VAL A 96 11.95 -9.63 -1.28
N GLY A 97 11.48 -10.77 -0.77
CA GLY A 97 12.28 -11.70 0.03
C GLY A 97 12.17 -11.48 1.54
N GLU A 98 13.23 -11.81 2.28
CA GLU A 98 13.20 -11.78 3.76
C GLU A 98 13.00 -10.36 4.31
N VAL A 99 12.06 -10.20 5.23
CA VAL A 99 11.76 -8.95 5.94
C VAL A 99 12.65 -8.82 7.18
N THR A 100 13.50 -7.80 7.20
CA THR A 100 14.37 -7.47 8.35
C THR A 100 14.12 -6.03 8.80
N GLU A 101 14.48 -5.70 10.04
CA GLU A 101 14.33 -4.34 10.59
C GLU A 101 15.02 -3.28 9.71
N GLU A 102 16.25 -3.57 9.27
CA GLU A 102 17.00 -2.69 8.37
C GLU A 102 16.25 -2.42 7.06
N LYS A 103 15.70 -3.47 6.42
CA LYS A 103 14.96 -3.33 5.17
C LYS A 103 13.64 -2.58 5.36
N VAL A 104 13.00 -2.78 6.51
CA VAL A 104 11.80 -2.04 6.90
C VAL A 104 12.12 -0.55 7.07
N ASP A 105 13.24 -0.20 7.67
CA ASP A 105 13.67 1.20 7.79
C ASP A 105 13.95 1.84 6.43
N ILE A 106 14.65 1.12 5.55
CA ILE A 106 14.93 1.56 4.19
C ILE A 106 13.63 1.83 3.43
N ILE A 107 12.70 0.88 3.42
CA ILE A 107 11.47 1.01 2.63
C ILE A 107 10.50 2.04 3.22
N ARG A 108 10.51 2.22 4.55
CA ARG A 108 9.73 3.27 5.23
C ARG A 108 10.19 4.65 4.78
N GLU A 109 11.50 4.91 4.80
CA GLU A 109 12.06 6.20 4.39
C GLU A 109 11.87 6.45 2.89
N ALA A 110 12.13 5.43 2.06
CA ALA A 110 11.92 5.53 0.61
C ALA A 110 10.44 5.80 0.26
N SER A 111 9.50 5.13 0.93
CA SER A 111 8.06 5.36 0.75
C SER A 111 7.66 6.77 1.18
N PHE A 112 8.17 7.26 2.32
CA PHE A 112 7.88 8.60 2.80
C PHE A 112 8.35 9.68 1.81
N ILE A 113 9.57 9.55 1.29
CA ILE A 113 10.12 10.47 0.29
C ILE A 113 9.26 10.45 -0.97
N LEU A 114 8.95 9.27 -1.50
CA LEU A 114 8.10 9.12 -2.68
C LEU A 114 6.74 9.77 -2.47
N GLU A 115 6.06 9.46 -1.37
CA GLU A 115 4.74 10.01 -1.06
C GLU A 115 4.78 11.54 -1.03
N LYS A 116 5.77 12.14 -0.35
CA LYS A 116 5.89 13.59 -0.25
C LYS A 116 6.13 14.27 -1.59
N GLU A 117 6.95 13.69 -2.46
CA GLU A 117 7.24 14.28 -3.77
C GLU A 117 6.06 14.15 -4.74
N ILE A 118 5.34 13.03 -4.72
CA ILE A 118 4.13 12.82 -5.52
C ILE A 118 3.01 13.75 -5.07
N GLU A 119 2.75 13.82 -3.75
CA GLU A 119 1.76 14.73 -3.16
C GLU A 119 2.07 16.18 -3.53
N ALA A 120 3.31 16.63 -3.35
CA ALA A 120 3.72 17.99 -3.66
C ALA A 120 3.65 18.33 -5.17
N ALA A 121 3.88 17.35 -6.04
CA ALA A 121 3.73 17.53 -7.48
C ALA A 121 2.25 17.63 -7.88
N ALA A 122 1.38 16.81 -7.28
CA ALA A 122 -0.06 16.86 -7.49
C ALA A 122 -0.67 18.17 -6.98
N GLU A 123 -0.27 18.64 -5.80
CA GLU A 123 -0.71 19.94 -5.24
C GLU A 123 -0.33 21.13 -6.14
N LYS A 124 0.79 21.04 -6.85
CA LYS A 124 1.25 22.06 -7.81
C LYS A 124 0.61 21.92 -9.20
N GLY A 125 -0.29 20.96 -9.39
CA GLY A 125 -0.92 20.67 -10.68
C GLY A 125 0.05 20.15 -11.74
N LYS A 126 1.22 19.62 -11.35
CA LYS A 126 2.20 19.05 -12.30
C LYS A 126 1.78 17.65 -12.76
N ILE A 127 1.05 16.92 -11.93
CA ILE A 127 0.52 15.58 -12.22
C ILE A 127 -0.87 15.44 -11.59
N GLU A 128 -1.65 14.50 -12.11
CA GLU A 128 -2.76 13.94 -11.34
C GLU A 128 -2.21 12.96 -10.30
N ILE A 129 -2.91 12.84 -9.17
CA ILE A 129 -2.48 11.92 -8.12
C ILE A 129 -2.77 10.47 -8.56
N PRO A 130 -1.75 9.58 -8.58
CA PRO A 130 -2.00 8.18 -8.95
C PRO A 130 -2.98 7.50 -7.99
N TRP A 131 -3.68 6.49 -8.49
CA TRP A 131 -4.60 5.69 -7.66
C TRP A 131 -3.86 4.99 -6.51
N GLN A 132 -2.67 4.47 -6.79
CA GLN A 132 -1.75 3.93 -5.78
C GLN A 132 -0.30 4.21 -6.19
N TYR A 133 0.55 4.55 -5.22
CA TYR A 133 1.96 4.85 -5.45
C TYR A 133 2.81 4.50 -4.23
N PHE A 134 3.85 3.69 -4.41
CA PHE A 134 4.69 3.19 -3.34
C PHE A 134 6.08 2.77 -3.83
N ALA A 135 6.99 2.63 -2.86
CA ALA A 135 8.32 2.07 -3.10
C ALA A 135 8.34 0.57 -2.79
N VAL A 136 9.16 -0.18 -3.52
CA VAL A 136 9.48 -1.59 -3.27
C VAL A 136 10.99 -1.76 -3.15
N LEU A 137 11.45 -2.58 -2.21
CA LEU A 137 12.85 -2.94 -2.03
C LEU A 137 13.15 -4.29 -2.68
N LEU A 138 14.05 -4.33 -3.66
CA LEU A 138 14.52 -5.59 -4.24
C LEU A 138 15.63 -6.22 -3.37
N PRO A 139 15.74 -7.56 -3.34
CA PRO A 139 16.77 -8.23 -2.55
C PRO A 139 18.17 -8.07 -3.14
N THR A 140 18.27 -7.62 -4.39
CA THR A 140 19.53 -7.47 -5.11
C THR A 140 20.19 -6.13 -4.83
N LYS A 141 21.48 -6.20 -4.52
CA LYS A 141 22.33 -5.01 -4.44
C LYS A 141 22.90 -4.67 -5.81
N SER A 142 23.08 -3.39 -6.07
CA SER A 142 23.68 -2.87 -7.29
C SER A 142 24.85 -1.95 -6.98
N VAL A 143 25.80 -1.88 -7.91
CA VAL A 143 26.95 -0.99 -7.78
C VAL A 143 26.48 0.46 -7.92
N GLY A 144 26.95 1.30 -7.01
CA GLY A 144 26.88 2.75 -7.10
C GLY A 144 28.21 3.39 -6.72
N VAL A 145 28.22 4.71 -6.71
CA VAL A 145 29.36 5.52 -6.26
C VAL A 145 28.84 6.46 -5.17
N HIS A 146 29.49 6.47 -4.02
CA HIS A 146 29.19 7.39 -2.93
C HIS A 146 30.48 8.10 -2.52
N GLY A 147 30.56 9.42 -2.76
CA GLY A 147 31.86 10.12 -2.76
C GLY A 147 32.74 9.58 -3.89
N ASP A 148 33.99 9.24 -3.58
CA ASP A 148 34.95 8.67 -4.54
C ASP A 148 35.14 7.15 -4.38
N VAL A 149 34.26 6.48 -3.63
CA VAL A 149 34.35 5.04 -3.37
C VAL A 149 33.17 4.26 -3.96
N ARG A 150 33.46 3.02 -4.36
CA ARG A 150 32.46 2.07 -4.84
C ARG A 150 31.56 1.63 -3.69
N ALA A 151 30.25 1.71 -3.89
CA ALA A 151 29.24 1.30 -2.92
C ALA A 151 28.35 0.19 -3.49
N TYR A 152 27.81 -0.64 -2.60
CA TYR A 152 26.87 -1.71 -2.95
C TYR A 152 25.62 -1.58 -2.05
N GLY A 153 24.58 -0.98 -2.61
CA GLY A 153 23.31 -0.77 -1.93
C GLY A 153 22.16 -1.46 -2.67
N TYR A 154 21.01 -1.50 -2.04
CA TYR A 154 19.79 -2.08 -2.61
C TYR A 154 19.24 -1.24 -3.78
N THR A 155 18.35 -1.85 -4.54
CA THR A 155 17.56 -1.19 -5.58
C THR A 155 16.15 -0.92 -5.08
N ILE A 156 15.71 0.33 -5.18
CA ILE A 156 14.32 0.72 -4.96
C ILE A 156 13.57 0.74 -6.30
N VAL A 157 12.41 0.12 -6.34
CA VAL A 157 11.45 0.28 -7.44
C VAL A 157 10.38 1.28 -6.99
N ILE A 158 10.13 2.30 -7.81
CA ILE A 158 8.96 3.15 -7.68
C ILE A 158 7.84 2.50 -8.50
N ARG A 159 6.70 2.26 -7.86
CA ARG A 159 5.47 1.79 -8.50
C ARG A 159 4.41 2.86 -8.34
N ALA A 160 3.82 3.31 -9.44
CA ALA A 160 2.66 4.19 -9.44
C ALA A 160 1.71 3.78 -10.56
N VAL A 161 0.43 3.67 -10.23
CA VAL A 161 -0.58 3.18 -11.16
C VAL A 161 -1.87 3.98 -11.08
N ASP A 162 -2.54 4.06 -12.23
CA ASP A 162 -3.88 4.59 -12.38
C ASP A 162 -4.85 3.42 -12.59
N SER A 163 -5.93 3.42 -11.80
CA SER A 163 -6.95 2.37 -11.81
C SER A 163 -8.28 2.91 -11.28
N ILE A 164 -9.36 2.22 -11.61
CA ILE A 164 -10.70 2.50 -11.07
C ILE A 164 -10.94 1.63 -9.82
N ASP A 165 -10.65 0.33 -9.92
CA ASP A 165 -11.04 -0.70 -8.95
C ASP A 165 -9.89 -1.68 -8.59
N GLY A 166 -8.70 -1.49 -9.16
CA GLY A 166 -7.55 -2.36 -8.98
C GLY A 166 -7.61 -3.66 -9.79
N MET A 167 -8.66 -3.93 -10.58
CA MET A 167 -8.74 -5.13 -11.44
C MET A 167 -7.82 -5.01 -12.66
N SER A 168 -7.78 -3.84 -13.29
CA SER A 168 -6.79 -3.46 -14.31
C SER A 168 -6.12 -2.15 -13.91
N ALA A 169 -4.87 -1.94 -14.34
CA ALA A 169 -4.14 -0.72 -14.00
C ALA A 169 -3.11 -0.37 -15.07
N ALA A 170 -3.02 0.92 -15.40
CA ALA A 170 -1.94 1.46 -16.22
C ALA A 170 -0.86 2.04 -15.31
N TYR A 171 0.42 1.91 -15.65
CA TYR A 171 1.45 2.66 -14.94
C TYR A 171 1.23 4.17 -15.16
N SER A 172 1.42 4.97 -14.11
CA SER A 172 1.20 6.41 -14.20
C SER A 172 2.30 7.09 -15.01
N LYS A 173 1.95 8.05 -15.86
CA LYS A 173 2.94 8.78 -16.68
C LYS A 173 3.54 9.95 -15.91
N ILE A 174 4.32 9.64 -14.87
CA ILE A 174 5.03 10.63 -14.07
C ILE A 174 6.20 11.19 -14.88
N SER A 175 6.39 12.51 -14.90
CA SER A 175 7.47 13.13 -15.65
C SER A 175 8.85 12.73 -15.11
N HIS A 176 9.84 12.64 -16.01
CA HIS A 176 11.21 12.30 -15.62
C HIS A 176 11.82 13.31 -14.64
N GLU A 177 11.41 14.58 -14.67
CA GLU A 177 11.81 15.59 -13.68
C GLU A 177 11.42 15.17 -12.24
N ILE A 178 10.18 14.71 -12.06
CA ILE A 178 9.67 14.28 -10.74
C ILE A 178 10.36 12.98 -10.33
N LEU A 179 10.49 12.01 -11.24
CA LEU A 179 11.17 10.74 -10.97
C LEU A 179 12.64 10.96 -10.61
N GLN A 180 13.34 11.86 -11.30
CA GLN A 180 14.72 12.21 -10.99
C GLN A 180 14.83 12.86 -9.60
N LYS A 181 13.89 13.75 -9.25
CA LYS A 181 13.87 14.38 -7.93
C LYS A 181 13.67 13.35 -6.81
N ILE A 182 12.72 12.43 -6.98
CA ILE A 182 12.48 11.32 -6.03
C ILE A 182 13.75 10.47 -5.91
N SER A 183 14.29 10.01 -7.04
CA SER A 183 15.49 9.17 -7.11
C SER A 183 16.67 9.81 -6.37
N THR A 184 16.96 11.07 -6.66
CA THR A 184 18.04 11.85 -6.04
C THR A 184 17.84 11.98 -4.53
N ARG A 185 16.60 12.24 -4.09
CA ARG A 185 16.31 12.40 -2.66
C ARG A 185 16.43 11.08 -1.90
N ILE A 186 15.93 9.98 -2.48
CA ILE A 186 16.06 8.62 -1.92
C ILE A 186 17.54 8.26 -1.73
N THR A 187 18.35 8.37 -2.78
CA THR A 187 19.77 7.98 -2.72
C THR A 187 20.59 8.88 -1.80
N ASN A 188 20.29 10.19 -1.72
CA ASN A 188 20.99 11.09 -0.80
C ASN A 188 20.66 10.82 0.68
N VAL A 189 19.41 10.51 1.00
CA VAL A 189 18.99 10.22 2.38
C VAL A 189 19.47 8.86 2.84
N LEU A 190 19.34 7.84 1.98
CA LEU A 190 19.68 6.44 2.31
C LEU A 190 21.14 6.09 2.05
N LYS A 191 21.89 6.94 1.36
CA LYS A 191 23.35 6.84 1.15
C LYS A 191 23.75 5.47 0.58
N ASP A 192 24.67 4.78 1.25
CA ASP A 192 25.21 3.48 0.88
C ASP A 192 24.17 2.35 0.92
N LYS A 193 23.04 2.53 1.63
CA LYS A 193 21.96 1.53 1.70
C LYS A 193 21.21 1.38 0.38
N VAL A 194 21.09 2.43 -0.42
CA VAL A 194 20.38 2.42 -1.71
C VAL A 194 21.21 3.11 -2.78
N THR A 195 21.63 2.35 -3.78
CA THR A 195 22.48 2.85 -4.87
C THR A 195 21.72 3.07 -6.17
N ARG A 196 20.47 2.60 -6.25
CA ARG A 196 19.71 2.64 -7.50
C ARG A 196 18.22 2.75 -7.24
N VAL A 197 17.58 3.54 -8.11
CA VAL A 197 16.13 3.69 -8.16
C VAL A 197 15.67 3.43 -9.59
N VAL A 198 14.61 2.64 -9.75
CA VAL A 198 13.99 2.34 -11.05
C VAL A 198 12.49 2.63 -10.99
N TYR A 199 11.84 2.79 -12.14
CA TYR A 199 10.41 3.00 -12.24
C TYR A 199 9.74 1.84 -12.99
N ASP A 200 8.73 1.24 -12.39
CA ASP A 200 8.00 0.13 -13.03
C ASP A 200 6.94 0.66 -14.02
N ILE A 201 7.16 0.37 -15.29
CA ILE A 201 6.33 0.75 -16.43
C ILE A 201 5.43 -0.40 -16.93
N THR A 202 5.26 -1.46 -16.14
CA THR A 202 4.48 -2.64 -16.52
C THR A 202 3.01 -2.46 -16.14
N ASN A 203 2.09 -2.62 -17.11
CA ASN A 203 0.66 -2.55 -16.82
C ASN A 203 0.15 -3.83 -16.11
N LYS A 204 -1.04 -3.73 -15.52
CA LYS A 204 -1.84 -4.87 -15.10
C LYS A 204 -2.99 -5.06 -16.09
N PRO A 205 -3.04 -6.17 -16.87
CA PRO A 205 -2.00 -7.23 -17.03
C PRO A 205 -0.78 -6.76 -17.85
N PRO A 206 0.37 -7.50 -17.85
CA PRO A 206 0.57 -8.84 -17.28
C PRO A 206 0.98 -8.88 -15.80
N ALA A 207 1.41 -7.75 -15.22
CA ALA A 207 1.87 -7.71 -13.83
C ALA A 207 0.70 -7.54 -12.84
N THR A 208 1.00 -7.71 -11.56
CA THR A 208 0.16 -7.21 -10.46
C THR A 208 0.51 -5.77 -10.11
N ILE A 209 -0.23 -5.16 -9.19
CA ILE A 209 0.13 -3.84 -8.65
C ILE A 209 1.30 -3.99 -7.67
N GLU A 210 1.19 -4.94 -6.73
CA GLU A 210 2.22 -5.28 -5.73
C GLU A 210 3.31 -6.21 -6.29
N PHE A 211 4.44 -6.34 -5.57
CA PHE A 211 5.70 -6.97 -6.03
C PHE A 211 6.14 -8.23 -5.27
N GLU A 212 5.47 -8.57 -4.15
CA GLU A 212 5.66 -9.73 -3.24
C GLU A 212 6.94 -10.59 -3.38
#